data_AF-A0A1J5SMR4-F1
#
_entry.id   AF-A0A1J5SMR4-F1
#
_cell.length_a   1.000
_cell.length_b   1.000
_cell.length_c   1.000
_cell.angle_alpha   90.00
_cell.angle_beta   90.00
_cell.angle_gamma   90.00
#
_symmetry.space_group_name_H-M   'P 1'
#
loop_
_entity.id
_entity.type
_entity.pdbx_description
1 polymer ?
#
loop_
_entity_poly.entity_id
_entity_poly.type
_entity_poly.pdbx_seq_one_letter_code
_entity_poly.pdbx_strand_id
1 'polypeptide(L)'
;MKQSLFRYMTAEHAERFVRRGEMLFRSLSYFRDYEDEGIRSDEFEGTRLHLPVDGLKVTKVSTGEVIPLPYTFESTAKEDDIFVSCLSTTCSEFLAEKFNAKICIEIHEPIRLLALIRDALARRPSVKNKHLEYGPVKYYEPHEPPIVDWALPEKIALSKLAKYSWQSEYRIAFAINGAFNVEKVQVQLVPFGERRKPRSTDHPKQLLKLGNISKLCTVHQF
;
A
#
# COMPACT_ATOMS: atom_id res chain seq x y z
N MET A 1 -15.52 12.52 -5.21
CA MET A 1 -15.52 11.09 -5.58
C MET A 1 -16.96 10.61 -5.62
N LYS A 2 -17.44 10.15 -6.79
CA LYS A 2 -18.76 9.52 -6.97
C LYS A 2 -18.70 7.99 -7.04
N GLN A 3 -17.50 7.42 -7.00
CA GLN A 3 -17.27 5.99 -7.17
C GLN A 3 -17.29 5.30 -5.80
N SER A 4 -18.05 4.21 -5.66
CA SER A 4 -18.03 3.34 -4.49
C SER A 4 -16.65 2.68 -4.34
N LEU A 5 -16.28 2.34 -3.10
CA LEU A 5 -15.11 1.51 -2.80
C LEU A 5 -15.55 0.15 -2.29
N PHE A 6 -14.77 -0.88 -2.54
CA PHE A 6 -15.14 -2.27 -2.26
C PHE A 6 -14.10 -2.89 -1.34
N ARG A 7 -14.56 -3.62 -0.33
CA ARG A 7 -13.68 -4.37 0.59
C ARG A 7 -14.08 -5.83 0.63
N TYR A 8 -13.18 -6.68 0.14
CA TYR A 8 -13.33 -8.12 0.16
C TYR A 8 -12.85 -8.69 1.50
N MET A 9 -13.64 -9.58 2.11
CA MET A 9 -13.31 -10.18 3.41
C MET A 9 -14.08 -11.48 3.68
N THR A 10 -13.73 -12.14 4.78
CA THR A 10 -14.51 -13.25 5.34
C THR A 10 -15.77 -12.75 6.04
N ALA A 11 -16.78 -13.61 6.18
CA ALA A 11 -18.03 -13.27 6.87
C ALA A 11 -17.82 -12.85 8.35
N GLU A 12 -16.86 -13.48 9.04
CA GLU A 12 -16.51 -13.14 10.43
C GLU A 12 -16.07 -11.67 10.57
N HIS A 13 -15.27 -11.18 9.61
CA HIS A 13 -14.77 -9.81 9.65
C HIS A 13 -15.78 -8.76 9.18
N ALA A 14 -16.75 -9.16 8.35
CA ALA A 14 -17.78 -8.26 7.80
C ALA A 14 -18.64 -7.60 8.87
N GLU A 15 -19.09 -8.36 9.88
CA GLU A 15 -19.89 -7.80 10.98
C GLU A 15 -19.12 -6.73 11.74
N ARG A 16 -17.87 -7.04 12.10
CA ARG A 16 -16.99 -6.13 12.86
C ARG A 16 -16.70 -4.86 12.08
N PHE A 17 -16.43 -4.99 10.78
CA PHE A 17 -16.22 -3.84 9.91
C PHE A 17 -17.47 -2.95 9.85
N VAL A 18 -18.64 -3.53 9.55
CA VAL A 18 -19.87 -2.76 9.31
C VAL A 18 -20.48 -2.20 10.59
N ARG A 19 -20.68 -3.05 11.61
CA ARG A 19 -21.43 -2.70 12.83
C ARG A 19 -20.58 -1.99 13.87
N ARG A 20 -19.29 -2.36 13.97
CA ARG A 20 -18.36 -1.81 14.97
C ARG A 20 -17.40 -0.77 14.38
N GLY A 21 -17.35 -0.65 13.05
CA GLY A 21 -16.44 0.25 12.36
C GLY A 21 -14.99 -0.13 12.56
N GLU A 22 -14.71 -1.42 12.74
CA GLU A 22 -13.35 -1.91 12.99
C GLU A 22 -12.58 -1.99 11.68
N MET A 23 -11.68 -1.02 11.47
CA MET A 23 -10.87 -0.89 10.26
C MET A 23 -9.41 -1.12 10.59
N LEU A 24 -8.88 -2.26 10.13
CA LEU A 24 -7.49 -2.63 10.33
C LEU A 24 -6.60 -1.99 9.26
N PHE A 25 -5.55 -1.31 9.71
CA PHE A 25 -4.44 -0.85 8.90
C PHE A 25 -3.20 -1.65 9.26
N ARG A 26 -2.51 -2.17 8.24
CA ARG A 26 -1.28 -2.94 8.38
C ARG A 26 -0.10 -2.12 7.86
N SER A 27 1.07 -2.31 8.45
CA SER A 27 2.31 -1.70 7.96
C SER A 27 2.62 -2.15 6.52
N LEU A 28 3.36 -1.35 5.76
CA LEU A 28 3.83 -1.75 4.42
C LEU A 28 4.68 -3.04 4.50
N SER A 29 5.46 -3.19 5.57
CA SER A 29 6.25 -4.41 5.80
C SER A 29 5.39 -5.67 5.92
N TYR A 30 4.15 -5.56 6.38
CA TYR A 30 3.22 -6.69 6.39
C TYR A 30 2.81 -7.13 5.00
N PHE A 31 2.49 -6.16 4.16
CA PHE A 31 2.11 -6.44 2.78
C PHE A 31 3.28 -6.98 1.96
N ARG A 32 4.51 -6.54 2.28
CA ARG A 32 5.75 -7.07 1.71
C ARG A 32 5.97 -8.55 2.04
N ASP A 33 5.85 -8.90 3.32
CA ASP A 33 6.32 -10.20 3.82
C ASP A 33 5.27 -11.31 3.77
N TYR A 34 3.96 -11.00 3.86
CA TYR A 34 2.96 -12.04 4.17
C TYR A 34 1.64 -11.99 3.41
N GLU A 35 1.28 -10.93 2.67
CA GLU A 35 -0.10 -10.79 2.18
C GLU A 35 -0.62 -12.05 1.45
N ASP A 36 -1.60 -12.73 2.07
CA ASP A 36 -2.20 -14.00 1.65
C ASP A 36 -1.20 -15.13 1.34
N GLU A 37 -0.26 -15.41 2.24
CA GLU A 37 0.71 -16.52 2.10
C GLU A 37 1.53 -16.45 0.80
N GLY A 38 1.71 -15.24 0.25
CA GLY A 38 2.43 -15.02 -1.00
C GLY A 38 1.57 -14.78 -2.24
N ILE A 39 0.24 -14.93 -2.15
CA ILE A 39 -0.67 -14.77 -3.30
C ILE A 39 -0.79 -13.29 -3.70
N ARG A 40 -0.85 -12.39 -2.72
CA ARG A 40 -0.98 -10.94 -2.96
C ARG A 40 0.26 -10.15 -2.59
N SER A 41 1.19 -10.76 -1.86
CA SER A 41 2.41 -10.09 -1.42
C SER A 41 3.16 -9.51 -2.61
N ASP A 42 3.45 -8.22 -2.54
CA ASP A 42 4.42 -7.58 -3.38
C ASP A 42 5.75 -7.58 -2.63
N GLU A 43 6.73 -8.36 -3.08
CA GLU A 43 8.04 -8.43 -2.42
C GLU A 43 8.77 -7.07 -2.37
N PHE A 44 8.30 -6.11 -3.19
CA PHE A 44 8.77 -4.73 -3.24
C PHE A 44 7.76 -3.73 -2.68
N GLU A 45 6.77 -4.19 -1.93
CA GLU A 45 5.82 -3.33 -1.27
C GLU A 45 6.52 -2.30 -0.38
N GLY A 46 6.07 -1.04 -0.46
CA GLY A 46 6.76 0.07 0.21
C GLY A 46 8.13 0.43 -0.37
N THR A 47 8.50 -0.13 -1.53
CA THR A 47 9.74 0.15 -2.27
C THR A 47 9.44 0.60 -3.70
N ARG A 48 10.04 1.72 -4.10
CA ARG A 48 10.07 2.15 -5.49
C ARG A 48 11.28 1.54 -6.17
N LEU A 49 11.02 0.70 -7.17
CA LEU A 49 12.06 0.06 -7.97
C LEU A 49 12.38 0.85 -9.24
N HIS A 50 13.65 0.80 -9.63
CA HIS A 50 14.08 1.08 -10.98
C HIS A 50 15.06 0.01 -11.45
N LEU A 51 14.59 -0.82 -12.39
CA LEU A 51 15.26 -1.97 -12.99
C LEU A 51 15.22 -1.81 -14.53
N PRO A 52 16.07 -0.94 -15.10
CA PRO A 52 16.18 -0.82 -16.56
C PRO A 52 16.75 -2.10 -17.18
N VAL A 53 16.27 -2.44 -18.39
CA VAL A 53 16.59 -3.69 -19.10
C VAL A 53 18.09 -3.88 -19.31
N ASP A 54 18.80 -2.81 -19.66
CA ASP A 54 20.25 -2.82 -19.92
C ASP A 54 21.10 -2.58 -18.67
N GLY A 55 20.50 -2.55 -17.48
CA GLY A 55 21.16 -2.14 -16.24
C GLY A 55 21.19 -0.62 -16.04
N LEU A 56 21.54 -0.21 -14.82
CA LEU A 56 21.62 1.20 -14.45
C LEU A 56 22.79 1.85 -15.21
N LYS A 57 22.51 2.97 -15.87
CA LYS A 57 23.56 3.77 -16.53
C LYS A 57 24.30 4.57 -15.46
N VAL A 58 25.56 4.24 -15.23
CA VAL A 58 26.42 4.92 -14.25
C VAL A 58 27.56 5.61 -14.99
N THR A 59 27.74 6.91 -14.71
CA THR A 59 28.87 7.68 -15.25
C THR A 59 30.04 7.66 -14.26
N LYS A 60 31.20 7.18 -14.71
CA LYS A 60 32.44 7.26 -13.93
C LYS A 60 32.88 8.71 -13.81
N VAL A 61 32.94 9.25 -12.59
CA VAL A 61 33.30 10.66 -12.35
C VAL A 61 34.70 11.00 -12.89
N SER A 62 35.64 10.06 -12.83
CA SER A 62 37.03 10.28 -13.25
C SER A 62 37.25 10.28 -14.76
N THR A 63 36.45 9.52 -15.53
CA THR A 63 36.67 9.33 -16.97
C THR A 63 35.53 9.85 -17.85
N GLY A 64 34.36 10.15 -17.27
CA GLY A 64 33.14 10.47 -18.01
C GLY A 64 32.52 9.29 -18.75
N GLU A 65 33.11 8.09 -18.65
CA GLU A 65 32.62 6.89 -19.29
C GLU A 65 31.30 6.43 -18.65
N VAL A 66 30.30 6.12 -19.48
CA VAL A 66 29.01 5.57 -19.04
C VAL A 66 29.06 4.05 -19.18
N ILE A 67 28.86 3.35 -18.08
CA ILE A 67 28.81 1.88 -18.04
C ILE A 67 27.43 1.39 -17.58
N PRO A 68 26.94 0.27 -18.13
CA PRO A 68 25.80 -0.43 -17.56
C PRO A 68 26.22 -1.17 -16.30
N LEU A 69 25.46 -0.98 -15.22
CA LEU A 69 25.64 -1.68 -13.95
C LEU A 69 24.46 -2.65 -13.75
N PRO A 70 24.68 -3.96 -13.58
CA PRO A 70 23.61 -4.97 -13.44
C PRO A 70 23.00 -4.96 -12.02
N TYR A 71 22.50 -3.80 -11.63
CA TYR A 71 21.96 -3.49 -10.31
C TYR A 71 20.61 -2.81 -10.46
N THR A 72 19.73 -3.03 -9.50
CA THR A 72 18.46 -2.35 -9.31
C THR A 72 18.68 -1.15 -8.39
N PHE A 73 18.03 -0.03 -8.70
CA PHE A 73 17.91 1.06 -7.73
C PHE A 73 16.63 0.84 -6.92
N GLU A 74 16.76 0.82 -5.60
CA GLU A 74 15.66 0.67 -4.67
C GLU A 74 15.56 1.91 -3.79
N SER A 75 14.36 2.47 -3.66
CA SER A 75 14.04 3.49 -2.67
C SER A 75 12.89 2.98 -1.78
N THR A 76 13.21 2.63 -0.54
CA THR A 76 12.28 2.02 0.41
C THR A 76 11.80 3.04 1.43
N ALA A 77 10.49 3.19 1.57
CA ALA A 77 9.89 4.02 2.61
C ALA A 77 10.13 3.44 4.01
N LYS A 78 9.77 4.16 5.08
CA LYS A 78 9.77 3.62 6.46
C LYS A 78 8.60 2.66 6.65
N GLU A 79 8.77 1.44 6.17
CA GLU A 79 7.70 0.43 5.99
C GLU A 79 6.90 0.11 7.26
N ASP A 80 7.52 0.17 8.43
CA ASP A 80 6.89 -0.08 9.73
C ASP A 80 6.09 1.09 10.29
N ASP A 81 6.38 2.30 9.80
CA ASP A 81 5.77 3.55 10.27
C ASP A 81 4.65 4.03 9.34
N ILE A 82 4.40 3.35 8.21
CA ILE A 82 3.33 3.68 7.26
C ILE A 82 2.29 2.55 7.28
N PHE A 83 1.05 2.91 7.61
CA PHE A 83 -0.05 1.99 7.79
C PHE A 83 -1.07 2.17 6.68
N VAL A 84 -1.40 1.08 5.99
CA VAL A 84 -2.30 1.03 4.84
C VAL A 84 -3.51 0.15 5.13
N SER A 85 -4.68 0.59 4.68
CA SER A 85 -5.85 -0.25 4.50
C SER A 85 -6.20 -0.27 3.02
N CYS A 86 -6.23 -1.47 2.45
CA CYS A 86 -6.53 -1.70 1.05
C CYS A 86 -8.04 -1.89 0.82
N LEU A 87 -8.50 -1.36 -0.30
CA LEU A 87 -9.85 -1.47 -0.87
C LEU A 87 -9.68 -1.73 -2.38
N SER A 88 -10.76 -1.97 -3.09
CA SER A 88 -10.80 -2.02 -4.54
C SER A 88 -11.76 -0.97 -5.08
N THR A 89 -11.57 -0.59 -6.34
CA THR A 89 -12.47 0.33 -7.05
C THR A 89 -13.57 -0.37 -7.86
N THR A 90 -13.60 -1.70 -7.82
CA THR A 90 -14.56 -2.54 -8.54
C THR A 90 -15.13 -3.67 -7.67
N CYS A 91 -16.39 -4.02 -7.91
CA CYS A 91 -17.05 -5.22 -7.39
C CYS A 91 -16.97 -6.33 -8.45
N SER A 92 -16.32 -7.45 -8.15
CA SER A 92 -16.06 -8.50 -9.12
C SER A 92 -15.96 -9.87 -8.46
N GLU A 93 -16.65 -10.85 -9.03
CA GLU A 93 -16.52 -12.26 -8.66
C GLU A 93 -15.08 -12.76 -8.82
N PHE A 94 -14.39 -12.32 -9.88
CA PHE A 94 -12.98 -12.65 -10.10
C PHE A 94 -12.10 -12.19 -8.92
N LEU A 95 -12.31 -10.98 -8.41
CA LEU A 95 -11.57 -10.50 -7.23
C LEU A 95 -11.97 -11.27 -5.97
N ALA A 96 -13.25 -11.58 -5.80
CA ALA A 96 -13.71 -12.37 -4.67
C ALA A 96 -13.04 -13.75 -4.63
N GLU A 97 -12.98 -14.44 -5.78
CA GLU A 97 -12.28 -15.72 -5.93
C GLU A 97 -10.78 -15.59 -5.64
N LYS A 98 -10.10 -14.61 -6.28
CA LYS A 98 -8.65 -14.39 -6.10
C LYS A 98 -8.28 -14.04 -4.66
N PHE A 99 -9.15 -13.34 -3.94
CA PHE A 99 -8.94 -12.96 -2.54
C PHE A 99 -9.52 -13.97 -1.55
N ASN A 100 -10.07 -15.10 -2.04
CA ASN A 100 -10.78 -16.09 -1.24
C ASN A 100 -11.82 -15.45 -0.29
N ALA A 101 -12.53 -14.44 -0.80
CA ALA A 101 -13.50 -13.66 -0.04
C ALA A 101 -14.92 -14.17 -0.28
N LYS A 102 -15.69 -14.29 0.80
CA LYS A 102 -17.12 -14.66 0.75
C LYS A 102 -18.04 -13.45 0.77
N ILE A 103 -17.52 -12.32 1.22
CA ILE A 103 -18.26 -11.07 1.35
C ILE A 103 -17.49 -9.96 0.65
N CYS A 104 -18.21 -9.11 -0.08
CA CYS A 104 -17.72 -7.80 -0.51
C CYS A 104 -18.59 -6.72 0.12
N ILE A 105 -17.95 -5.80 0.85
CA ILE A 105 -18.59 -4.61 1.38
C ILE A 105 -18.40 -3.48 0.38
N GLU A 106 -19.49 -3.04 -0.23
CA GLU A 106 -19.51 -1.81 -0.99
C GLU A 106 -19.69 -0.62 -0.06
N ILE A 107 -18.88 0.42 -0.24
CA ILE A 107 -18.89 1.67 0.52
C ILE A 107 -19.32 2.77 -0.46
N HIS A 108 -20.60 3.14 -0.42
CA HIS A 108 -21.19 4.09 -1.37
C HIS A 108 -20.92 5.57 -1.00
N GLU A 109 -20.42 5.84 0.22
CA GLU A 109 -19.98 7.18 0.64
C GLU A 109 -18.52 7.22 1.12
N PRO A 110 -17.51 7.04 0.24
CA PRO A 110 -16.10 7.02 0.63
C PRO A 110 -15.62 8.29 1.34
N ILE A 111 -16.17 9.46 0.97
CA ILE A 111 -15.81 10.74 1.61
C ILE A 111 -16.20 10.74 3.09
N ARG A 112 -17.37 10.19 3.44
CA ARG A 112 -17.80 10.06 4.85
C ARG A 112 -16.91 9.07 5.60
N LEU A 113 -16.54 7.96 4.98
CA LEU A 113 -15.58 7.02 5.56
C LEU A 113 -14.23 7.71 5.88
N LEU A 114 -13.68 8.47 4.93
CA LEU A 114 -12.43 9.21 5.12
C LEU A 114 -12.52 10.23 6.26
N ALA A 115 -13.66 10.91 6.41
CA ALA A 115 -13.90 11.81 7.53
C ALA A 115 -13.88 11.06 8.89
N LEU A 116 -14.57 9.92 8.99
CA LEU A 116 -14.54 9.08 10.19
C LEU A 116 -13.13 8.58 10.54
N ILE A 117 -12.34 8.23 9.52
CA ILE A 117 -10.94 7.82 9.70
C ILE A 117 -10.12 9.00 10.24
N ARG A 118 -10.25 10.20 9.66
CA ARG A 118 -9.58 11.40 10.15
C ARG A 118 -9.94 11.70 11.61
N ASP A 119 -11.23 11.57 11.98
CA ASP A 119 -11.69 11.77 13.36
C ASP A 119 -11.14 10.70 14.31
N ALA A 120 -11.03 9.45 13.86
CA ALA A 120 -10.40 8.38 14.64
C ALA A 120 -8.90 8.60 14.84
N LEU A 121 -8.19 9.10 13.83
CA LEU A 121 -6.77 9.43 13.90
C LEU A 121 -6.52 10.68 14.76
N ALA A 122 -7.37 11.70 14.67
CA ALA A 122 -7.22 12.94 15.45
C ALA A 122 -7.28 12.70 16.97
N ARG A 123 -7.93 11.62 17.40
CA ARG A 123 -8.01 11.18 18.81
C ARG A 123 -6.78 10.39 19.27
N ARG A 124 -5.80 10.13 18.40
CA ARG A 124 -4.62 9.30 18.70
C ARG A 124 -3.37 10.16 18.92
N PRO A 125 -2.80 10.19 20.13
CA PRO A 125 -1.59 10.96 20.42
C PRO A 125 -0.35 10.54 19.62
N SER A 126 -0.25 9.26 19.24
CA SER A 126 0.88 8.73 18.47
C SER A 126 0.90 9.19 17.01
N VAL A 127 -0.24 9.64 16.47
CA VAL A 127 -0.37 10.13 15.09
C VAL A 127 -0.25 11.66 15.11
N LYS A 128 0.98 12.13 15.25
CA LYS A 128 1.28 13.58 15.34
C LYS A 128 1.02 14.31 14.03
N ASN A 129 1.31 13.65 12.91
CA ASN A 129 0.97 14.15 11.58
C ASN A 129 -0.37 13.53 11.15
N LYS A 130 -1.42 14.35 11.08
CA LYS A 130 -2.78 13.94 10.72
C LYS A 130 -2.96 13.77 9.20
N HIS A 131 -1.85 13.73 8.44
CA HIS A 131 -1.87 13.50 7.00
C HIS A 131 -2.43 12.11 6.70
N LEU A 132 -3.50 12.10 5.91
CA LEU A 132 -4.12 10.91 5.38
C LEU A 132 -3.95 10.95 3.87
N GLU A 133 -3.15 10.04 3.36
CA GLU A 133 -2.96 9.85 1.93
C GLU A 133 -3.96 8.80 1.43
N TYR A 134 -4.62 9.03 0.30
CA TYR A 134 -5.55 8.05 -0.24
C TYR A 134 -5.75 8.23 -1.74
N GLY A 135 -6.05 7.13 -2.41
CA GLY A 135 -6.29 7.15 -3.84
C GLY A 135 -6.20 5.75 -4.47
N PRO A 136 -6.54 5.66 -5.77
CA PRO A 136 -6.22 4.47 -6.54
C PRO A 136 -4.70 4.25 -6.54
N VAL A 137 -4.28 2.99 -6.48
CA VAL A 137 -2.87 2.63 -6.57
C VAL A 137 -2.33 2.99 -7.96
N LYS A 138 -1.19 3.67 -8.00
CA LYS A 138 -0.44 3.93 -9.23
C LYS A 138 0.41 2.71 -9.56
N TYR A 139 0.02 2.01 -10.61
CA TYR A 139 0.79 0.91 -11.16
C TYR A 139 1.92 1.44 -12.04
N TYR A 140 3.09 0.81 -11.97
CA TYR A 140 4.26 1.22 -12.75
C TYR A 140 5.07 0.02 -13.23
N GLU A 141 5.78 0.21 -14.33
CA GLU A 141 6.77 -0.74 -14.79
C GLU A 141 8.14 -0.42 -14.19
N PRO A 142 8.89 -1.42 -13.69
CA PRO A 142 10.15 -1.16 -13.00
C PRO A 142 11.24 -0.62 -13.93
N HIS A 143 11.13 -0.80 -15.25
CA HIS A 143 12.07 -0.22 -16.21
C HIS A 143 11.86 1.28 -16.43
N GLU A 144 10.73 1.85 -16.00
CA GLU A 144 10.49 3.28 -16.08
C GLU A 144 11.25 4.03 -14.98
N PRO A 145 11.86 5.18 -15.27
CA PRO A 145 12.54 5.96 -14.26
C PRO A 145 11.55 6.46 -13.21
N PRO A 146 11.90 6.45 -11.91
CA PRO A 146 10.99 6.86 -10.85
C PRO A 146 10.81 8.38 -10.76
N ILE A 147 11.61 9.16 -11.50
CA ILE A 147 11.62 10.63 -11.54
C ILE A 147 11.68 11.25 -10.15
N VAL A 148 10.55 11.72 -9.60
CA VAL A 148 10.47 12.30 -8.25
C VAL A 148 9.84 11.34 -7.24
N ASP A 149 9.16 10.29 -7.71
CA ASP A 149 8.38 9.40 -6.86
C ASP A 149 9.28 8.56 -5.94
N TRP A 150 10.57 8.40 -6.25
CA TRP A 150 11.53 7.74 -5.36
C TRP A 150 11.74 8.48 -4.04
N ALA A 151 11.51 9.80 -4.00
CA ALA A 151 11.75 10.64 -2.83
C ALA A 151 10.49 10.89 -1.99
N LEU A 152 9.33 10.33 -2.37
CA LEU A 152 8.02 10.67 -1.81
C LEU A 152 7.37 9.42 -1.18
N PRO A 153 7.60 9.14 0.12
CA PRO A 153 7.13 7.92 0.77
C PRO A 153 5.61 7.68 0.66
N GLU A 154 4.82 8.74 0.67
CA GLU A 154 3.36 8.70 0.49
C GLU A 154 2.97 8.20 -0.91
N LYS A 155 3.72 8.57 -1.95
CA LYS A 155 3.52 8.03 -3.30
C LYS A 155 4.01 6.60 -3.42
N ILE A 156 5.13 6.26 -2.78
CA ILE A 156 5.63 4.89 -2.72
C ILE A 156 4.55 3.99 -2.09
N ALA A 157 3.98 4.41 -0.97
CA ALA A 157 2.90 3.71 -0.28
C ALA A 157 1.60 3.57 -1.09
N LEU A 158 1.41 4.39 -2.14
CA LEU A 158 0.28 4.33 -3.06
C LEU A 158 0.67 3.79 -4.45
N SER A 159 1.77 3.04 -4.55
CA SER A 159 2.24 2.46 -5.81
C SER A 159 2.53 0.97 -5.68
N LYS A 160 2.37 0.25 -6.80
CA LYS A 160 2.69 -1.18 -6.94
C LYS A 160 3.22 -1.47 -8.34
N LEU A 161 3.89 -2.60 -8.51
CA LEU A 161 4.26 -3.08 -9.84
C LEU A 161 3.02 -3.37 -10.71
N ALA A 162 3.14 -3.12 -12.01
CA ALA A 162 2.06 -3.28 -12.98
C ALA A 162 1.44 -4.68 -13.03
N LYS A 163 2.21 -5.72 -12.70
CA LYS A 163 1.72 -7.10 -12.57
C LYS A 163 0.58 -7.27 -11.53
N TYR A 164 0.39 -6.32 -10.62
CA TYR A 164 -0.68 -6.31 -9.62
C TYR A 164 -1.90 -5.47 -10.03
N SER A 165 -1.91 -4.88 -11.24
CA SER A 165 -2.98 -3.99 -11.71
C SER A 165 -4.38 -4.63 -11.73
N TRP A 166 -4.45 -5.96 -11.87
CA TRP A 166 -5.69 -6.72 -11.78
C TRP A 166 -6.45 -6.51 -10.47
N GLN A 167 -5.78 -6.12 -9.38
CA GLN A 167 -6.40 -5.88 -8.06
C GLN A 167 -7.32 -4.64 -8.05
N SER A 168 -7.13 -3.71 -8.98
CA SER A 168 -7.87 -2.44 -9.04
C SER A 168 -7.87 -1.69 -7.70
N GLU A 169 -6.73 -1.77 -6.99
CA GLU A 169 -6.57 -1.38 -5.60
C GLU A 169 -6.73 0.12 -5.38
N TYR A 170 -7.36 0.46 -4.25
CA TYR A 170 -7.44 1.79 -3.67
C TYR A 170 -6.88 1.73 -2.25
N ARG A 171 -6.00 2.65 -1.91
CA ARG A 171 -5.36 2.69 -0.59
C ARG A 171 -5.83 3.88 0.20
N ILE A 172 -5.91 3.66 1.51
CA ILE A 172 -5.97 4.71 2.51
C ILE A 172 -4.78 4.47 3.43
N ALA A 173 -3.92 5.47 3.56
CA ALA A 173 -2.65 5.36 4.26
C ALA A 173 -2.42 6.55 5.20
N PHE A 174 -1.83 6.27 6.35
CA PHE A 174 -1.30 7.29 7.25
C PHE A 174 0.06 6.87 7.78
N ALA A 175 0.81 7.85 8.30
CA ALA A 175 2.15 7.65 8.82
C ALA A 175 2.26 8.08 10.28
N ILE A 176 3.14 7.42 11.02
CA ILE A 176 3.65 7.90 12.30
C ILE A 176 5.10 8.37 12.14
N ASN A 177 5.65 9.00 13.18
CA ASN A 177 7.04 9.43 13.23
C ASN A 177 7.49 10.30 12.03
N GLY A 178 6.55 10.96 11.33
CA GLY A 178 6.83 11.74 10.13
C GLY A 178 7.30 10.89 8.93
N ALA A 179 6.93 9.62 8.83
CA ALA A 179 7.37 8.71 7.76
C ALA A 179 6.99 9.15 6.33
N PHE A 180 6.04 10.09 6.19
CA PHE A 180 5.71 10.74 4.90
C PHE A 180 6.54 11.99 4.58
N ASN A 181 7.53 12.36 5.39
CA ASN A 181 8.38 13.48 5.04
C ASN A 181 9.18 13.14 3.77
N VAL A 182 9.34 14.13 2.89
CA VAL A 182 10.15 14.04 1.67
C VAL A 182 11.54 13.50 2.00
N GLU A 183 12.05 12.62 1.13
CA GLU A 183 13.34 11.92 1.26
C GLU A 183 13.48 11.03 2.51
N LYS A 184 12.40 10.76 3.26
CA LYS A 184 12.42 9.80 4.35
C LYS A 184 12.31 8.36 3.86
N VAL A 185 13.28 8.01 3.02
CA VAL A 185 13.46 6.73 2.35
C VAL A 185 14.86 6.20 2.62
N GLN A 186 15.06 4.90 2.44
CA GLN A 186 16.37 4.28 2.35
C GLN A 186 16.63 3.97 0.88
N VAL A 187 17.74 4.50 0.35
CA VAL A 187 18.16 4.27 -1.04
C VAL A 187 19.31 3.28 -1.05
N GLN A 188 19.26 2.32 -1.98
CA GLN A 188 20.32 1.34 -2.18
C GLN A 188 20.40 0.88 -3.64
N LEU A 189 21.58 0.36 -4.00
CA LEU A 189 21.79 -0.39 -5.23
C LEU A 189 21.86 -1.87 -4.88
N VAL A 190 21.02 -2.68 -5.51
CA VAL A 190 20.90 -4.11 -5.23
C VAL A 190 21.29 -4.91 -6.48
N PRO A 191 22.24 -5.85 -6.41
CA PRO A 191 22.55 -6.74 -7.53
C PRO A 191 21.31 -7.42 -8.11
N PHE A 192 21.28 -7.63 -9.43
CA PHE A 192 20.19 -8.35 -10.07
C PHE A 192 19.95 -9.74 -9.47
N GLY A 193 18.68 -10.05 -9.20
CA GLY A 193 18.24 -11.33 -8.67
C GLY A 193 18.41 -11.50 -7.16
N GLU A 194 19.04 -10.54 -6.47
CA GLU A 194 19.04 -10.53 -5.01
C GLU A 194 17.64 -10.21 -4.49
N ARG A 195 17.16 -11.02 -3.54
CA ARG A 195 15.82 -10.87 -2.96
C ARG A 195 15.92 -10.58 -1.48
N ARG A 196 15.11 -9.63 -1.03
CA ARG A 196 14.93 -9.37 0.40
C ARG A 196 14.20 -10.55 1.04
N LYS A 197 14.72 -11.04 2.16
CA LYS A 197 14.08 -12.12 2.92
C LYS A 197 12.97 -11.55 3.81
N PRO A 198 11.81 -12.21 3.92
CA PRO A 198 10.82 -11.87 4.93
C PRO A 198 11.43 -11.90 6.32
N ARG A 199 11.05 -10.96 7.18
CA ARG A 199 11.54 -10.95 8.56
C ARG A 199 10.67 -11.86 9.43
N SER A 200 11.28 -12.46 10.45
CA SER A 200 10.59 -13.31 11.43
C SER A 200 9.87 -12.53 12.53
N THR A 201 10.06 -11.22 12.61
CA THR A 201 9.46 -10.38 13.66
C THR A 201 8.05 -9.96 13.32
N ASP A 202 7.22 -9.79 14.34
CA ASP A 202 5.86 -9.26 14.21
C ASP A 202 5.80 -7.93 13.43
N HIS A 203 4.68 -7.70 12.77
CA HIS A 203 4.48 -6.52 11.93
C HIS A 203 3.52 -5.54 12.57
N PRO A 204 3.87 -4.24 12.63
CA PRO A 204 3.02 -3.21 13.21
C PRO A 204 1.64 -3.18 12.54
N LYS A 205 0.60 -2.94 13.35
CA LYS A 205 -0.78 -2.79 12.90
C LYS A 205 -1.52 -1.76 13.74
N GLN A 206 -2.51 -1.12 13.15
CA GLN A 206 -3.36 -0.13 13.81
C GLN A 206 -4.82 -0.44 13.51
N LEU A 207 -5.60 -0.76 14.54
CA LEU A 207 -7.03 -0.95 14.42
C LEU A 207 -7.76 0.35 14.78
N LEU A 208 -8.44 0.97 13.83
CA LEU A 208 -9.29 2.13 14.06
C LEU A 208 -10.73 1.67 14.36
N LYS A 209 -11.42 2.40 15.25
CA LYS A 209 -12.84 2.23 15.54
C LYS A 209 -13.60 3.46 15.05
N LEU A 210 -14.35 3.28 13.97
CA LEU A 210 -15.10 4.33 13.28
C LEU A 210 -16.54 4.47 13.80
N GLY A 211 -17.01 3.52 14.62
CA GLY A 211 -18.42 3.40 15.00
C GLY A 211 -19.22 2.67 13.93
N ASN A 212 -20.54 2.58 14.10
CA ASN A 212 -21.38 1.86 13.15
C ASN A 212 -21.41 2.58 11.78
N ILE A 213 -20.91 1.91 10.73
CA ILE A 213 -20.85 2.43 9.37
C ILE A 213 -21.88 1.75 8.44
N SER A 214 -22.85 1.02 8.98
CA SER A 214 -23.85 0.29 8.17
C SER A 214 -24.66 1.19 7.24
N LYS A 215 -24.80 2.47 7.56
CA LYS A 215 -25.49 3.45 6.70
C LYS A 215 -24.65 3.90 5.50
N LEU A 216 -23.36 3.56 5.47
CA LEU A 216 -22.43 3.90 4.38
C LEU A 216 -22.14 2.70 3.47
N CYS A 217 -22.72 1.53 3.79
CA CYS A 217 -22.31 0.26 3.21
C CYS A 217 -23.47 -0.61 2.72
N THR A 218 -23.20 -1.35 1.65
CA THR A 218 -24.00 -2.50 1.18
C THR A 218 -23.15 -3.77 1.29
N VAL A 219 -23.76 -4.87 1.72
CA VAL A 219 -23.09 -6.17 1.86
C VAL A 219 -23.49 -7.08 0.70
N HIS A 220 -22.50 -7.51 -0.08
CA HIS A 220 -22.64 -8.46 -1.19
C HIS A 220 -22.09 -9.82 -0.77
N GLN A 221 -22.74 -10.90 -1.22
CA GLN A 221 -22.33 -12.29 -0.97
C GLN A 221 -21.94 -12.97 -2.29
N PHE A 222 -20.93 -13.83 -2.26
CA PHE A 222 -20.46 -14.64 -3.39
C PHE A 222 -20.43 -16.13 -3.03
#